data_AF-A0A835BFL4-F1
#
_entry.id   AF-A0A835BFL4-F1
#
_cell.length_a   1.000
_cell.length_b   1.000
_cell.length_c   1.000
_cell.angle_alpha   90.00
_cell.angle_beta   90.00
_cell.angle_gamma   90.00
#
_symmetry.space_group_name_H-M   'P 1'
#
loop_
_entity.id
_entity.type
_entity.pdbx_description
1 polymer ?
#
loop_
_entity_poly.entity_id
_entity_poly.type
_entity_poly.pdbx_seq_one_letter_code
_entity_poly.pdbx_strand_id
1 'polypeptide(L)'
;MTMGPMLQKDLNLSNQPDAVMGVKRSYPNAAAAYVDVRDVAHARVLAYETPSAAGCYLCAGVVLHRAQLVSMLRDLFPEYPVTAKYSTFNIP
;
A
#
# COMPACT_ATOMS: atom_id res chain seq x y z
N MET A 1 -3.30 -3.27 -1.70
CA MET A 1 -2.70 -1.94 -1.93
C MET A 1 -1.46 -2.12 -2.78
N THR A 2 -1.51 -1.64 -4.02
CA THR A 2 -0.36 -1.69 -4.91
C THR A 2 0.45 -0.41 -4.73
N MET A 3 1.71 -0.55 -4.32
CA MET A 3 2.61 0.55 -4.01
C MET A 3 3.82 0.50 -4.96
N GLY A 4 4.51 1.62 -5.13
CA GLY A 4 5.76 1.64 -5.92
C GLY A 4 5.95 2.93 -6.71
N PRO A 5 7.02 3.01 -7.52
CA PRO A 5 7.33 4.20 -8.30
C PRO A 5 6.23 4.52 -9.30
N MET A 6 5.90 5.80 -9.44
CA MET A 6 4.87 6.27 -10.35
C MET A 6 5.47 6.64 -11.70
N LEU A 7 4.83 6.17 -12.77
CA LEU A 7 5.20 6.52 -14.15
C LEU A 7 4.50 7.79 -14.65
N GLN A 8 3.43 8.22 -13.98
CA GLN A 8 2.64 9.40 -14.30
C GLN A 8 2.62 10.39 -13.14
N LYS A 9 2.26 11.65 -13.41
CA LYS A 9 2.18 12.71 -12.39
C LYS A 9 0.99 12.55 -11.45
N ASP A 10 -0.08 11.92 -11.91
CA ASP A 10 -1.33 11.79 -11.14
C ASP A 10 -1.23 10.69 -10.08
N LEU A 11 -1.58 11.04 -8.84
CA LEU A 11 -1.58 10.14 -7.69
C LEU A 11 -2.72 9.12 -7.78
N ASN A 12 -2.36 7.84 -7.70
CA ASN A 12 -3.36 6.79 -7.47
C ASN A 12 -3.77 6.78 -5.97
N LEU A 13 -4.90 6.14 -5.65
CA LEU A 13 -5.43 6.13 -4.28
C LEU A 13 -4.49 5.47 -3.27
N SER A 14 -3.74 4.44 -3.67
CA SER A 14 -2.82 3.73 -2.79
C SER A 14 -1.51 4.48 -2.52
N ASN A 15 -1.05 5.28 -3.47
CA ASN A 15 0.15 6.12 -3.41
C ASN A 15 -0.11 7.51 -2.82
N GLN A 16 -1.32 7.79 -2.31
CA GLN A 16 -1.59 9.10 -1.72
C GLN A 16 -0.67 9.35 -0.50
N PRO A 17 -0.01 10.52 -0.45
CA PRO A 17 1.02 10.80 0.54
C PRO A 17 0.46 11.13 1.93
N ASP A 18 -0.86 11.04 2.13
CA ASP A 18 -1.57 11.43 3.35
C ASP A 18 -0.96 10.86 4.63
N ALA A 19 -0.39 9.66 4.56
CA ALA A 19 0.27 8.99 5.68
C ALA A 19 1.61 9.65 6.05
N VAL A 20 2.38 10.07 5.04
CA VAL A 20 3.75 10.60 5.17
C VAL A 20 3.73 12.10 5.46
N MET A 21 2.83 12.83 4.79
CA MET A 21 2.74 14.28 4.86
C MET A 21 1.96 14.80 6.07
N GLY A 22 1.46 13.91 6.95
CA GLY A 22 0.69 14.30 8.13
C GLY A 22 -0.67 14.92 7.84
N VAL A 23 -1.12 14.90 6.57
CA VAL A 23 -2.34 15.60 6.12
C VAL A 23 -3.58 15.01 6.77
N LYS A 24 -3.61 13.69 6.98
CA LYS A 24 -4.67 13.04 7.75
C LYS A 24 -4.32 13.06 9.24
N ARG A 25 -5.26 13.51 10.07
CA ARG A 25 -5.11 13.51 11.54
C ARG A 25 -5.02 12.10 12.13
N SER A 26 -5.51 11.10 11.41
CA SER A 26 -5.53 9.72 11.87
C SER A 26 -5.53 8.72 10.73
N TYR A 27 -5.10 7.49 11.03
CA TYR A 27 -5.17 6.35 10.13
C TYR A 27 -6.19 5.29 10.61
N PRO A 28 -6.84 4.54 9.71
CA PRO A 28 -7.77 3.49 10.10
C PRO A 28 -7.06 2.35 10.84
N ASN A 29 -7.68 1.85 11.91
CA ASN A 29 -7.23 0.66 12.62
C ASN A 29 -7.55 -0.62 11.80
N ALA A 30 -6.83 -0.82 10.71
CA ALA A 30 -7.05 -1.91 9.78
C ALA A 30 -5.72 -2.43 9.22
N ALA A 31 -5.74 -3.72 8.85
CA ALA A 31 -4.67 -4.33 8.07
C ALA A 31 -5.02 -4.32 6.58
N ALA A 32 -3.99 -4.21 5.74
CA ALA A 32 -4.11 -4.31 4.30
C ALA A 32 -2.97 -5.15 3.72
N ALA A 33 -3.24 -5.84 2.61
CA ALA A 33 -2.19 -6.46 1.81
C ALA A 33 -1.49 -5.40 0.96
N TYR A 34 -0.17 -5.43 0.92
CA TYR A 34 0.72 -4.56 0.15
C TYR A 34 1.49 -5.38 -0.87
N VAL A 35 1.66 -4.84 -2.07
CA VAL A 35 2.43 -5.46 -3.16
C VAL A 35 3.11 -4.36 -3.97
N ASP A 36 4.32 -4.62 -4.48
CA ASP A 36 5.01 -3.69 -5.38
C ASP A 36 4.36 -3.71 -6.77
N VAL A 37 4.19 -2.55 -7.38
CA VAL A 37 3.60 -2.39 -8.72
C VAL A 37 4.37 -3.16 -9.80
N ARG A 38 5.69 -3.32 -9.63
CA ARG A 38 6.53 -4.10 -10.54
C ARG A 38 6.23 -5.58 -10.45
N ASP A 39 5.96 -6.09 -9.24
CA ASP A 39 5.58 -7.49 -9.03
C ASP A 39 4.21 -7.78 -9.66
N VAL A 40 3.26 -6.84 -9.54
CA VAL A 40 1.96 -6.97 -10.22
C VAL A 40 2.12 -6.98 -11.74
N ALA A 41 2.98 -6.12 -12.29
CA ALA A 41 3.25 -6.09 -13.72
C ALA A 41 3.92 -7.40 -14.20
N HIS A 42 4.92 -7.89 -13.48
CA HIS A 42 5.57 -9.16 -13.79
C HIS A 42 4.61 -10.35 -13.70
N ALA A 43 3.80 -10.41 -12.63
CA ALA A 43 2.80 -11.47 -12.46
C ALA A 43 1.78 -11.47 -13.61
N ARG A 44 1.41 -10.28 -14.09
CA ARG A 44 0.50 -10.12 -15.23
C ARG A 44 1.12 -10.64 -16.53
N VAL A 45 2.38 -10.29 -16.81
CA VAL A 45 3.12 -10.78 -18.00
C VAL A 45 3.28 -12.29 -17.93
N LEU A 46 3.72 -12.81 -16.78
CA LEU A 46 3.90 -14.25 -16.59
C LEU A 46 2.62 -15.04 -16.81
N ALA A 47 1.49 -14.57 -16.27
CA ALA A 47 0.19 -15.19 -16.48
C ALA A 47 -0.27 -15.15 -17.94
N TYR A 48 0.08 -14.09 -18.69
CA TYR A 48 -0.23 -14.00 -20.11
C TYR A 48 0.62 -14.93 -20.97
N GLU A 49 1.91 -15.06 -20.65
CA GLU A 49 2.87 -15.86 -21.41
C GLU A 49 2.80 -17.36 -21.11
N THR A 50 2.17 -17.76 -20.00
CA THR A 50 2.05 -19.16 -19.58
C THR A 50 0.77 -19.79 -20.15
N PRO A 51 0.82 -20.71 -21.14
CA PRO A 51 -0.39 -21.22 -21.79
C PRO A 51 -1.32 -22.02 -20.86
N SER A 52 -0.78 -22.58 -19.78
CA SER A 52 -1.54 -23.31 -18.76
C SER A 52 -2.11 -22.41 -17.66
N ALA A 53 -1.81 -21.11 -17.66
CA ALA A 53 -2.36 -20.19 -16.68
C ALA A 53 -3.85 -19.96 -16.94
N ALA A 54 -4.65 -20.12 -15.90
CA ALA A 54 -6.10 -20.02 -15.97
C ALA A 54 -6.67 -19.58 -14.61
N GLY A 55 -7.82 -18.90 -14.66
CA GLY A 55 -8.53 -18.45 -13.47
C GLY A 55 -7.97 -17.16 -12.86
N CYS A 56 -8.11 -17.02 -11.54
CA CYS A 56 -7.79 -15.81 -10.79
C CYS A 56 -6.54 -16.01 -9.93
N TYR A 57 -5.61 -15.05 -9.97
CA TYR A 57 -4.39 -15.05 -9.18
C TYR A 57 -4.40 -13.92 -8.15
N LEU A 58 -4.17 -14.25 -6.88
CA LEU A 58 -3.94 -13.27 -5.83
C LEU A 58 -2.48 -12.80 -5.89
N CYS A 59 -2.26 -11.51 -6.12
CA CYS A 59 -0.94 -10.89 -6.09
C CYS A 59 -0.82 -10.01 -4.84
N ALA A 60 -0.27 -10.59 -3.77
CA ALA A 60 -0.07 -9.94 -2.48
C ALA A 60 1.33 -10.26 -1.95
N GLY A 61 2.09 -9.24 -1.55
CA GLY A 61 3.43 -9.42 -0.99
C GLY A 61 3.39 -9.62 0.53
N VAL A 62 2.94 -8.61 1.27
CA VAL A 62 2.89 -8.63 2.74
C VAL A 62 1.58 -8.04 3.27
N VAL A 63 1.03 -8.61 4.34
CA VAL A 63 -0.10 -8.03 5.05
C VAL A 63 0.43 -7.27 6.25
N LEU A 64 0.13 -5.97 6.33
CA LEU A 64 0.59 -5.11 7.42
C LEU A 64 -0.58 -4.41 8.07
N HIS A 65 -0.53 -4.33 9.40
CA HIS A 65 -1.36 -3.38 10.12
C HIS A 65 -0.90 -1.95 9.81
N ARG A 66 -1.84 -1.01 9.68
CA ARG A 66 -1.50 0.38 9.35
C ARG A 66 -0.53 1.03 10.35
N ALA A 67 -0.57 0.62 11.63
CA ALA A 67 0.39 1.07 12.64
C ALA A 67 1.83 0.61 12.36
N GLN A 68 2.01 -0.62 11.85
CA GLN A 68 3.33 -1.13 11.46
C GLN A 68 3.89 -0.35 10.27
N LEU A 69 3.05 -0.07 9.27
CA LEU A 69 3.44 0.77 8.14
C LEU A 69 3.87 2.16 8.58
N VAL A 70 3.09 2.80 9.46
CA VAL A 70 3.42 4.12 10.01
C VAL A 70 4.73 4.11 10.80
N SER A 71 4.98 3.06 11.59
CA SER A 71 6.25 2.91 12.31
C SER A 71 7.43 2.86 11.34
N MET A 72 7.35 2.00 10.31
CA MET A 72 8.42 1.90 9.31
C MET A 72 8.65 3.23 8.57
N LEU A 73 7.59 3.96 8.24
CA LEU A 73 7.71 5.27 7.59
C LEU A 73 8.42 6.29 8.49
N ARG A 74 8.18 6.26 9.80
CA ARG A 74 8.88 7.14 10.76
C ARG A 74 10.36 6.78 10.90
N ASP A 75 10.68 5.50 10.87
CA ASP A 75 12.06 5.03 10.99
C ASP A 75 12.88 5.36 9.73
N LEU A 76 12.25 5.28 8.55
CA LEU A 76 12.88 5.58 7.26
C LEU A 76 12.95 7.07 6.92
N PHE A 77 11.97 7.86 7.38
CA PHE A 77 11.79 9.26 7.01
C PHE A 77 11.50 10.13 8.26
N PRO A 78 12.44 10.20 9.22
CA PRO A 78 12.23 10.87 10.51
C PRO A 78 11.97 12.38 10.37
N GLU A 79 12.37 13.00 9.27
CA GLU A 79 12.18 14.42 8.99
C GLU A 79 10.75 14.78 8.57
N TYR A 80 9.90 13.80 8.25
CA TYR A 80 8.54 14.02 7.80
C TYR A 80 7.51 13.87 8.95
N PRO A 81 6.43 14.68 8.96
CA PRO A 81 5.42 14.66 10.01
C PRO A 81 4.43 13.49 9.84
N VAL A 82 4.92 12.25 9.89
CA VAL A 82 4.10 11.04 9.71
C VAL A 82 2.98 10.95 10.76
N THR A 83 1.74 10.70 10.33
CA THR A 83 0.55 10.64 11.21
C THR A 83 0.63 9.50 12.23
N ALA A 84 0.56 9.83 13.53
CA ALA A 84 0.71 8.84 14.61
C ALA A 84 -0.59 8.39 15.30
N LYS A 85 -1.75 9.03 15.04
CA LYS A 85 -3.01 8.69 15.73
C LYS A 85 -3.83 7.70 14.88
N TYR A 86 -4.48 6.73 15.51
CA TYR A 86 -5.45 5.86 14.84
C TYR A 86 -6.88 6.36 15.06
N SER A 87 -7.77 6.05 14.13
CA SER A 87 -9.22 6.21 14.29
C SER A 87 -9.88 4.84 14.31
N THR A 88 -10.75 4.62 15.30
CA THR A 88 -11.73 3.55 15.29
C THR A 88 -12.88 3.97 14.38
N PHE A 89 -13.02 3.29 13.23
CA PHE A 89 -14.32 3.24 12.58
C PHE A 89 -15.18 2.27 13.41
N ASN A 90 -16.06 2.82 14.24
CA ASN A 90 -17.10 2.03 14.89
C ASN A 90 -18.14 1.71 13.81
N ILE A 91 -18.11 0.49 13.29
CA ILE A 91 -19.19 -0.02 12.45
C ILE A 91 -20.33 -0.34 13.44
N PRO A 92 -21.54 0.25 13.30
CA PRO A 92 -22.68 -0.13 14.13
C PRO A 92 -23.07 -1.60 13.91
#